data_AF-A0A966F8Y8-F1
#
_entry.id   AF-A0A966F8Y8-F1
#
_cell.length_a   1.000
_cell.length_b   1.000
_cell.length_c   1.000
_cell.angle_alpha   90.00
_cell.angle_beta   90.00
_cell.angle_gamma   90.00
#
_symmetry.space_group_name_H-M   'P 1'
#
loop_
_entity.id
_entity.type
_entity.pdbx_description
1 polymer ?
#
loop_
_entity_poly.entity_id
_entity_poly.type
_entity_poly.pdbx_seq_one_letter_code
_entity_poly.pdbx_strand_id
1 'polypeptide(L)' 'MTMNEVTHAGIKKCLSVTLDSNGDPMPGLDSLSQTLAYAAGFLATVTSTDGVDTWVQTYGNNGTSITTISQWVKT' A
#
# COMPACT_ATOMS: atom_id res chain seq x y z
N MET A 1 -21.11 -19.55 42.24
CA MET A 1 -20.44 -20.07 41.03
C MET A 1 -20.56 -18.99 39.97
N THR A 2 -19.67 -18.02 39.99
CA THR A 2 -19.64 -16.92 39.01
C THR A 2 -18.97 -17.44 37.74
N MET A 3 -19.68 -17.37 36.62
CA MET A 3 -19.13 -17.71 35.32
C MET A 3 -18.03 -16.71 34.97
N ASN A 4 -16.84 -17.25 34.71
CA ASN A 4 -15.68 -16.50 34.26
C ASN A 4 -15.88 -16.22 32.76
N GLU A 5 -16.15 -14.96 32.39
CA GLU A 5 -16.10 -14.56 30.99
C GLU A 5 -14.67 -14.75 30.46
N VAL A 6 -14.51 -15.63 29.47
CA VAL A 6 -13.28 -15.70 28.69
C VAL A 6 -13.41 -14.63 27.60
N THR A 7 -12.97 -13.41 27.92
CA THR A 7 -12.66 -12.40 26.90
C THR A 7 -11.57 -12.96 26.01
N HIS A 8 -11.92 -13.35 24.78
CA HIS A 8 -10.94 -13.66 23.74
C HIS A 8 -10.19 -12.37 23.44
N ALA A 9 -8.99 -12.24 24.00
CA ALA A 9 -8.11 -11.10 23.79
C ALA A 9 -7.91 -10.90 22.28
N GLY A 10 -8.46 -9.78 21.80
CA GLY A 10 -8.10 -9.08 20.57
C GLY A 10 -7.77 -9.97 19.37
N ILE A 11 -8.66 -10.01 18.39
CA ILE A 11 -8.25 -10.20 17.00
C ILE A 11 -7.16 -9.14 16.74
N LYS A 12 -5.88 -9.52 16.81
CA LYS A 12 -4.78 -8.68 16.35
C LYS A 12 -5.08 -8.42 14.88
N LYS A 13 -5.61 -7.25 14.55
CA LYS A 13 -5.61 -6.77 13.18
C LYS A 13 -4.16 -6.87 12.75
N CYS A 14 -3.86 -7.77 11.81
CA CYS A 14 -2.57 -7.76 11.15
C CYS A 14 -2.48 -6.40 10.47
N LEU A 15 -1.83 -5.43 11.11
CA LEU A 15 -1.47 -4.18 10.45
C LEU A 15 -0.40 -4.56 9.44
N SER A 16 -0.81 -4.70 8.18
CA SER A 16 0.15 -4.70 7.08
C SER A 16 0.76 -3.31 7.02
N VAL A 17 2.00 -3.19 7.47
CA VAL A 17 2.80 -1.98 7.31
C VAL A 17 3.34 -1.98 5.89
N THR A 18 3.04 -0.94 5.12
CA THR A 18 3.69 -0.68 3.84
C THR A 18 4.99 0.06 4.11
N LEU A 19 6.07 -0.36 3.46
CA LEU A 19 7.36 0.33 3.55
C LEU A 19 7.67 1.01 2.21
N ASP A 20 8.34 2.14 2.27
CA ASP A 20 8.92 2.78 1.10
C ASP A 20 10.30 2.20 0.75
N SER A 21 10.93 2.74 -0.28
CA SER A 21 12.22 2.32 -0.80
C SER A 21 13.39 2.53 0.18
N ASN A 22 13.20 3.35 1.21
CA ASN A 22 14.19 3.54 2.27
C ASN A 22 13.95 2.58 3.45
N GLY A 23 12.85 1.82 3.41
CA GLY A 23 12.42 0.96 4.51
C GLY A 23 11.60 1.71 5.57
N ASP A 24 11.21 2.97 5.31
CA ASP A 24 10.40 3.75 6.24
C ASP A 24 8.92 3.36 6.12
N PRO A 25 8.17 3.34 7.24
CA PRO A 25 6.75 3.02 7.21
C PRO A 25 5.96 4.13 6.50
N MET A 26 5.22 3.73 5.47
CA MET A 26 4.21 4.57 4.84
C MET A 26 2.92 4.56 5.66
N PRO A 27 2.14 5.66 5.64
CA PRO A 27 0.75 5.61 6.07
C PRO A 27 -0.01 4.54 5.28
N GLY A 28 -1.06 3.96 5.86
CA GLY A 28 -1.85 2.93 5.19
C GLY A 28 -2.42 3.44 3.86
N LEU A 29 -2.27 2.68 2.78
CA LEU A 29 -2.67 3.11 1.43
C LEU A 29 -4.14 3.55 1.33
N ASP A 30 -5.03 2.93 2.12
CA ASP A 30 -6.45 3.28 2.18
C ASP A 30 -6.73 4.69 2.76
N SER A 31 -5.74 5.26 3.45
CA SER A 31 -5.82 6.60 4.05
C SER A 31 -5.21 7.70 3.17
N LEU A 32 -4.52 7.32 2.10
CA LEU A 32 -3.82 8.24 1.20
C LEU A 32 -4.66 8.53 -0.05
N SER A 33 -4.58 9.76 -0.55
CA SER A 33 -5.10 10.07 -1.87
C SER A 33 -4.21 9.43 -2.92
N GLN A 34 -4.82 8.69 -3.86
CA GLN A 34 -4.10 7.97 -4.90
C GLN A 34 -4.48 8.48 -6.29
N THR A 35 -3.48 8.75 -7.11
CA THR A 35 -3.64 9.04 -8.55
C THR A 35 -3.09 7.87 -9.36
N LEU A 36 -3.91 7.32 -10.25
CA LEU A 36 -3.56 6.18 -11.10
C LEU A 36 -3.39 6.67 -12.54
N ALA A 37 -2.24 6.37 -13.14
CA ALA A 37 -1.99 6.65 -14.55
C ALA A 37 -1.88 5.35 -15.35
N TYR A 38 -2.50 5.35 -16.53
CA TYR A 38 -2.54 4.20 -17.42
C TYR A 38 -1.83 4.50 -18.74
N ALA A 39 -1.11 3.50 -19.26
CA ALA A 39 -0.43 3.55 -20.55
C ALA A 39 -0.74 2.26 -21.33
N ALA A 40 -1.11 2.38 -22.60
CA ALA A 40 -1.49 1.26 -23.46
C ALA A 40 -2.55 0.31 -22.85
N GLY A 41 -3.46 0.85 -22.02
CA GLY A 41 -4.51 0.09 -21.33
C GLY A 41 -4.08 -0.61 -20.04
N PHE A 42 -2.81 -0.49 -19.63
CA PHE A 42 -2.30 -1.05 -18.38
C PHE A 42 -2.00 0.04 -17.36
N LEU A 43 -2.13 -0.29 -16.08
CA LEU A 43 -1.66 0.58 -15.00
C LEU A 43 -0.15 0.77 -15.17
N ALA A 44 0.30 2.02 -15.19
CA ALA A 44 1.70 2.40 -15.40
C ALA A 44 2.30 2.96 -14.12
N THR A 45 1.59 3.85 -13.43
CA THR A 45 2.02 4.39 -12.14
C THR A 45 0.85 4.55 -11.18
N VAL A 46 1.15 4.39 -9.89
CA VAL A 46 0.31 4.84 -8.79
C VAL A 46 1.11 5.85 -7.99
N THR A 47 0.52 7.01 -7.75
CA THR A 47 1.09 8.06 -6.90
C THR A 47 0.22 8.23 -5.68
N SER A 48 0.81 8.09 -4.50
CA SER A 48 0.17 8.27 -3.20
C SER A 48 0.76 9.47 -2.50
N THR A 49 -0.05 10.31 -1.85
CA THR A 49 0.44 11.43 -1.05
C THR A 49 -0.37 11.59 0.23
N ASP A 50 0.31 11.99 1.30
CA ASP A 50 -0.29 12.39 2.58
C ASP A 50 -0.39 13.93 2.73
N GLY A 51 -0.05 14.68 1.68
CA GLY A 51 0.01 16.14 1.67
C GLY A 51 1.36 16.72 2.07
N VAL A 52 2.29 15.90 2.56
CA VAL A 52 3.68 16.27 2.88
C VAL A 52 4.64 15.50 1.98
N ASP A 53 4.54 14.18 2.01
CA ASP A 53 5.36 13.25 1.27
C ASP A 53 4.57 12.69 0.07
N THR A 54 5.31 12.31 -0.98
CA THR A 54 4.76 11.64 -2.15
C THR A 54 5.51 10.33 -2.38
N TRP A 55 4.76 9.27 -2.66
CA TRP A 55 5.31 7.96 -3.00
C TRP A 55 4.80 7.52 -4.36
N VAL A 56 5.69 7.00 -5.18
CA VAL A 56 5.37 6.53 -6.52
C VAL A 56 5.70 5.05 -6.65
N GLN A 57 4.75 4.27 -7.15
CA GLN A 57 4.95 2.88 -7.55
C GLN A 57 4.75 2.76 -9.06
N THR A 58 5.70 2.13 -9.74
CA THR A 58 5.71 1.94 -11.20
C THR A 58 5.44 0.49 -11.56
N TYR A 59 4.65 0.29 -12.61
CA TYR A 59 4.23 -1.00 -13.11
C TYR A 59 4.79 -1.20 -14.51
N GLY A 60 5.63 -2.21 -14.67
CA GLY A 60 6.13 -2.65 -15.97
C GLY A 60 5.15 -3.64 -16.59
N ASN A 61 4.97 -3.55 -17.90
CA ASN A 61 4.11 -4.46 -18.66
C ASN A 61 4.80 -4.89 -19.97
N ASN A 62 4.36 -6.01 -20.52
CA ASN A 62 4.82 -6.55 -21.81
C ASN A 62 3.75 -6.46 -22.91
N GLY A 63 2.75 -5.59 -22.75
CA GLY A 63 1.63 -5.43 -23.68
C GLY A 63 0.46 -6.41 -23.49
N THR A 64 0.61 -7.46 -22.66
CA THR A 64 -0.50 -8.39 -22.32
C THR A 64 -0.70 -8.54 -20.82
N SER A 65 0.32 -8.30 -20.00
CA SER A 65 0.25 -8.43 -18.55
C SER A 65 1.21 -7.48 -17.85
N ILE A 66 0.90 -7.15 -16.59
CA ILE A 66 1.87 -6.52 -15.68
C ILE A 66 2.90 -7.59 -15.32
N THR A 67 4.18 -7.26 -15.52
CA THR A 67 5.31 -8.18 -15.30
C THR A 67 6.14 -7.79 -14.10
N THR A 68 6.13 -6.52 -13.71
CA THR A 68 6.93 -6.00 -12.59
C THR A 68 6.18 -4.91 -11.86
N ILE A 69 6.39 -4.84 -10.55
CA ILE A 69 5.91 -3.76 -9.69
C ILE A 69 7.12 -3.25 -8.91
N SER A 70 7.39 -1.95 -8.95
CA SER A 70 8.47 -1.37 -8.16
C SER A 70 8.11 -1.34 -6.67
N GLN A 71 9.11 -1.14 -5.81
CA GLN A 71 8.84 -0.64 -4.46
C GLN A 71 8.23 0.76 -4.55
N TRP A 72 7.57 1.21 -3.47
CA TRP A 72 7.14 2.60 -3.34
C TRP A 72 8.36 3.49 -3.18
N VAL A 73 8.56 4.43 -4.08
CA VAL A 73 9.68 5.36 -4.03
C VAL A 73 9.20 6.70 -3.48
N LYS A 74 9.78 7.14 -2.36
CA LYS A 74 9.52 8.46 -1.80
C LYS A 74 10.21 9.54 -2.65
N THR A 75 9.48 10.58 -3.04
CA THR A 75 9.94 11.68 -3.91
C THR A 75 9.88 13.02 -3.23
#